data_AF-A0A2I0GCE3-F1
#
_entry.id   AF-A0A2I0GCE3-F1
#
_cell.length_a   1.000
_cell.length_b   1.000
_cell.length_c   1.000
_cell.angle_alpha   90.00
_cell.angle_beta   90.00
_cell.angle_gamma   90.00
#
_symmetry.space_group_name_H-M   'P 1'
#
loop_
_entity.id
_entity.type
_entity.pdbx_description
1 polymer ?
#
loop_
_entity_poly.entity_id
_entity_poly.type
_entity_poly.pdbx_seq_one_letter_code
_entity_poly.pdbx_strand_id
1 'polypeptide(L)'
;VSSIRASRSDDKRLSIFTGTKTLHLRCVSREDRTAWVDALLAAKDQYPRVLSSNDFAPSDDVIVSTEKLRSRLLQDGVTEAVIRDCESLMLSELSELQNQLKVLQRKHVMLLDSLRQLE
;
A
#
# COMPACT_ATOMS: atom_id res chain seq x y z
N VAL A 1 9.06 3.81 9.61
CA VAL A 1 10.44 4.10 10.05
C VAL A 1 11.41 3.27 9.21
N SER A 2 12.38 3.89 8.53
CA SER A 2 13.38 3.20 7.69
C SER A 2 14.54 2.68 8.53
N SER A 3 15.17 3.53 9.36
CA SER A 3 16.20 3.08 10.31
C SER A 3 16.09 3.77 11.66
N ILE A 4 16.56 3.08 12.69
CA ILE A 4 16.69 3.56 14.07
C ILE A 4 18.17 3.40 14.42
N ARG A 5 18.83 4.48 14.84
CA ARG A 5 20.27 4.48 15.15
C ARG A 5 20.53 5.09 16.52
N ALA A 6 21.20 4.31 17.36
CA ALA A 6 21.79 4.78 18.60
C ALA A 6 23.03 5.65 18.31
N SER A 7 23.15 6.81 18.96
CA SER A 7 24.36 7.62 18.85
C SER A 7 25.55 6.90 19.48
N ARG A 8 26.73 6.97 18.83
CA ARG A 8 27.98 6.41 19.34
C ARG A 8 28.68 7.34 20.35
N SER A 9 28.46 8.65 20.23
CA SER A 9 29.14 9.67 21.04
C SER A 9 28.31 10.22 22.19
N ASP A 10 26.99 9.95 22.21
CA ASP A 10 26.07 10.37 23.26
C ASP A 10 25.18 9.18 23.61
N ASP A 11 25.38 8.63 24.80
CA ASP A 11 24.71 7.42 25.30
C ASP A 11 23.22 7.63 25.60
N LYS A 12 22.73 8.88 25.53
CA LYS A 12 21.32 9.25 25.67
C LYS A 12 20.65 9.61 24.35
N ARG A 13 21.38 9.79 23.25
CA ARG A 13 20.80 10.17 21.95
C ARG A 13 20.52 8.98 21.04
N LEU A 14 19.38 9.07 20.35
CA LEU A 14 19.05 8.20 19.23
C LEU A 14 18.47 9.02 18.07
N SER A 15 18.44 8.43 16.89
CA SER A 15 17.84 9.04 15.70
C SER A 15 16.94 8.05 14.98
N ILE A 16 15.85 8.57 14.42
CA ILE A 16 14.88 7.81 13.64
C ILE A 16 14.84 8.43 12.25
N PHE A 17 15.21 7.65 11.25
CA PHE A 17 15.04 8.04 9.84
C PHE A 17 13.72 7.47 9.32
N THR A 18 12.82 8.34 8.85
CA THR A 18 11.50 7.92 8.35
C THR A 18 11.48 7.59 6.86
N GLY A 19 12.59 7.83 6.15
CA GLY A 19 12.74 7.73 4.69
C GLY A 19 12.95 9.09 4.03
N THR A 20 12.40 10.16 4.61
CA THR A 20 12.51 11.53 4.08
C THR A 20 13.02 12.54 5.10
N LYS A 21 12.96 12.22 6.39
CA LYS A 21 13.41 13.08 7.48
C LYS A 21 14.10 12.26 8.56
N THR A 22 15.02 12.91 9.26
CA THR A 22 15.68 12.35 10.44
C THR A 22 15.18 13.09 11.67
N LEU A 23 14.60 12.35 12.61
CA LEU A 23 14.21 12.85 13.92
C LEU A 23 15.34 12.51 14.91
N HIS A 24 15.88 13.54 15.56
CA HIS A 24 16.88 13.37 16.62
C HIS A 24 16.19 13.45 17.97
N LEU A 25 16.38 12.44 18.81
CA LEU A 25 15.77 12.32 20.13
C LEU A 25 16.84 12.15 21.20
N ARG A 26 16.52 12.58 22.42
CA ARG A 26 17.36 12.41 23.60
C ARG A 26 16.53 11.83 24.73
N CYS A 27 17.01 10.73 25.29
CA CYS A 27 16.42 10.04 26.44
C CYS A 27 16.98 10.59 27.76
N VAL A 28 16.34 10.23 28.87
CA VAL A 28 16.74 10.70 30.21
C VAL A 28 18.00 9.98 30.68
N SER A 29 18.10 8.68 30.39
CA SER A 29 19.23 7.80 30.75
C SER A 29 19.70 6.94 29.57
N ARG A 30 20.80 6.21 29.76
CA ARG A 30 21.31 5.24 28.77
C ARG A 30 20.38 4.03 28.68
N GLU A 31 19.85 3.61 29.82
CA GLU A 31 18.93 2.49 29.99
C GLU A 31 17.61 2.78 29.28
N ASP A 32 17.09 4.00 29.43
CA ASP A 32 15.90 4.46 28.71
C ASP A 32 16.14 4.44 27.21
N ARG A 33 17.32 4.90 26.76
CA ARG A 33 17.66 4.89 25.34
C ARG A 33 17.68 3.47 24.79
N THR A 34 18.25 2.50 25.51
CA THR A 34 18.23 1.09 25.09
C THR A 34 16.80 0.55 25.04
N ALA A 35 15.98 0.79 26.06
CA ALA A 35 14.59 0.36 26.09
C ALA A 35 13.77 0.96 24.92
N TRP A 36 13.97 2.25 24.61
CA TRP A 36 13.34 2.90 23.46
C TRP A 36 13.78 2.31 22.13
N VAL A 37 15.08 2.06 21.93
CA VAL A 37 15.57 1.46 20.68
C VAL A 37 14.98 0.07 20.47
N ASP A 38 14.96 -0.77 21.50
CA ASP A 38 14.42 -2.12 21.43
C ASP A 38 12.91 -2.12 21.17
N ALA A 39 12.16 -1.28 21.88
CA ALA A 39 10.72 -1.12 21.66
C ALA A 39 10.39 -0.60 20.26
N LEU A 40 11.18 0.36 19.75
CA LEU A 40 11.00 0.90 18.40
C LEU A 40 11.33 -0.13 17.31
N LEU A 41 12.34 -0.98 17.52
CA LEU A 41 12.66 -2.08 16.61
C LEU A 41 11.56 -3.15 16.62
N ALA A 42 11.11 -3.58 17.80
CA ALA A 42 10.01 -4.54 17.94
C ALA A 42 8.71 -4.02 17.30
N ALA A 43 8.39 -2.73 17.50
CA ALA A 43 7.24 -2.10 16.84
C ALA A 43 7.44 -2.01 15.32
N LYS A 44 8.65 -1.71 14.84
CA LYS A 44 8.95 -1.70 13.39
C LYS A 44 8.69 -3.08 12.77
N ASP A 45 9.05 -4.16 13.45
CA ASP A 45 8.87 -5.53 12.94
C ASP A 45 7.40 -5.97 12.92
N GLN A 46 6.56 -5.42 13.81
CA GLN A 46 5.11 -5.67 13.82
C GLN A 46 4.36 -4.96 12.67
N TYR A 47 4.94 -3.91 12.10
CA TYR A 47 4.38 -3.17 10.97
C TYR A 47 5.34 -3.22 9.77
N PRO A 48 5.55 -4.41 9.16
CA PRO A 48 6.46 -4.55 8.04
C PRO A 48 6.00 -3.63 6.89
N ARG A 49 6.79 -2.57 6.65
CA ARG A 49 6.63 -1.68 5.48
C ARG A 49 7.21 -2.28 4.20
N VAL A 50 7.84 -3.44 4.29
CA VAL A 50 8.35 -4.13 3.12
C VAL A 50 7.17 -4.83 2.48
N LEU A 51 6.39 -4.06 1.73
CA LEU A 51 5.75 -4.62 0.56
C LEU A 51 6.89 -5.30 -0.21
N SER A 52 6.89 -6.62 -0.20
CA SER A 52 7.83 -7.43 -0.96
C SER A 52 7.66 -7.09 -2.44
N SER A 53 8.66 -7.33 -3.27
CA SER A 53 8.47 -7.13 -4.72
C SER A 53 7.29 -7.93 -5.27
N ASN A 54 6.89 -8.99 -4.56
CA ASN A 54 5.75 -9.82 -4.89
C ASN A 54 4.39 -9.15 -4.58
N ASP A 55 4.32 -8.23 -3.62
CA ASP A 55 3.10 -7.45 -3.32
C ASP A 55 2.79 -6.40 -4.40
N PHE A 56 3.75 -6.19 -5.30
CA PHE A 56 3.63 -5.33 -6.47
C PHE A 56 3.51 -6.11 -7.78
N ALA A 57 3.50 -7.43 -7.72
CA ALA A 57 3.25 -8.24 -8.90
C ALA A 57 1.89 -7.83 -9.51
N PRO A 58 1.77 -7.79 -10.85
CA PRO A 58 0.48 -7.60 -11.47
C PRO A 58 -0.47 -8.67 -10.93
N SER A 59 -1.52 -8.27 -10.22
CA SER A 59 -2.55 -9.19 -9.78
C SER A 59 -3.28 -9.73 -11.01
N ASP A 60 -3.72 -10.98 -10.94
CA ASP A 60 -4.57 -11.55 -11.99
C ASP A 60 -5.75 -10.63 -12.33
N ASP A 61 -6.17 -10.68 -13.60
CA ASP A 61 -7.29 -9.87 -14.07
C ASP A 61 -8.54 -10.19 -13.27
N VAL A 62 -9.12 -9.16 -12.64
CA VAL A 62 -10.35 -9.29 -11.88
C VAL A 62 -11.48 -9.58 -12.87
N ILE A 63 -11.97 -10.81 -12.85
CA ILE A 63 -13.12 -11.24 -13.65
C ILE A 63 -14.38 -10.62 -13.03
N VAL A 64 -15.01 -9.70 -13.77
CA VAL A 64 -16.28 -9.08 -13.36
C VAL A 64 -17.44 -9.88 -13.95
N SER A 65 -18.38 -10.28 -13.10
CA SER A 65 -19.63 -10.94 -13.51
C SER A 65 -20.82 -9.99 -13.37
N THR A 66 -21.70 -9.98 -14.38
CA THR A 66 -22.96 -9.22 -14.38
C THR A 66 -24.18 -10.07 -14.01
N GLU A 67 -24.00 -11.34 -13.64
CA GLU A 67 -25.10 -12.30 -13.40
C GLU A 67 -26.12 -11.82 -12.36
N LYS A 68 -25.65 -11.15 -11.29
CA LYS A 68 -26.53 -10.58 -10.27
C LYS A 68 -27.35 -9.40 -10.79
N LEU A 69 -26.73 -8.52 -11.58
CA LEU A 69 -27.40 -7.38 -12.23
C LEU A 69 -28.48 -7.89 -13.19
N ARG A 70 -28.09 -8.83 -14.06
CA ARG A 70 -28.97 -9.50 -15.02
C ARG A 70 -30.17 -10.14 -14.35
N SER A 71 -29.93 -10.95 -13.33
CA SER A 71 -31.00 -11.64 -12.57
C SER A 71 -32.01 -10.65 -11.98
N ARG A 72 -31.53 -9.52 -11.45
CA ARG A 72 -32.41 -8.49 -10.88
C ARG A 72 -33.24 -7.79 -11.95
N LEU A 73 -32.63 -7.38 -13.06
CA LEU A 73 -33.33 -6.69 -14.14
C LEU A 73 -34.36 -7.58 -14.83
N LEU A 74 -34.08 -8.88 -14.97
CA LEU A 74 -35.05 -9.85 -15.45
C LEU A 74 -36.26 -10.00 -14.52
N GLN A 75 -36.04 -10.01 -13.20
CA GLN A 75 -37.12 -10.05 -12.21
C GLN A 75 -38.01 -8.80 -12.29
N ASP A 76 -37.42 -7.64 -12.60
CA ASP A 76 -38.14 -6.38 -12.76
C ASP A 76 -38.83 -6.26 -14.14
N GLY A 77 -38.79 -7.31 -14.98
CA GLY A 77 -39.47 -7.37 -16.28
C GLY A 77 -38.80 -6.54 -17.38
N VAL A 78 -37.54 -6.15 -17.19
CA VAL A 78 -36.79 -5.35 -18.16
C VAL A 78 -36.51 -6.18 -19.41
N THR A 79 -36.60 -5.54 -20.58
CA THR A 79 -36.33 -6.20 -21.86
C THR A 79 -34.86 -6.61 -21.98
N GLU A 80 -34.62 -7.81 -22.50
CA GLU A 80 -33.29 -8.38 -22.73
C GLU A 80 -32.31 -7.43 -23.45
N ALA A 81 -32.80 -6.63 -24.40
CA ALA A 81 -31.99 -5.62 -25.10
C ALA A 81 -31.42 -4.56 -24.14
N VAL A 82 -32.26 -4.01 -23.27
CA VAL A 82 -31.86 -3.00 -22.28
C VAL A 82 -30.91 -3.61 -21.25
N ILE A 83 -31.15 -4.88 -20.86
CA ILE A 83 -30.26 -5.60 -19.94
C ILE A 83 -28.85 -5.71 -20.55
N ARG A 84 -28.75 -6.14 -21.81
CA ARG A 84 -27.44 -6.23 -22.50
C ARG A 84 -26.74 -4.89 -22.64
N ASP A 85 -27.49 -3.83 -22.91
CA ASP A 85 -26.93 -2.47 -22.99
C ASP A 85 -26.38 -2.04 -21.61
N CYS A 86 -27.11 -2.30 -20.52
CA CYS A 86 -26.65 -2.05 -19.16
C CYS A 86 -25.40 -2.88 -18.80
N GLU A 87 -25.36 -4.17 -19.17
CA GLU A 87 -24.19 -5.03 -18.96
C GLU A 87 -22.96 -4.49 -19.70
N SER A 88 -23.14 -4.09 -20.96
CA SER A 88 -22.08 -3.50 -21.80
C SER A 88 -21.53 -2.20 -21.19
N LEU A 89 -22.43 -1.30 -20.76
CA LEU A 89 -22.04 -0.05 -20.10
C LEU A 89 -21.24 -0.32 -18.81
N MET A 90 -21.75 -1.18 -17.93
CA MET A 90 -21.08 -1.55 -16.67
C MET A 90 -19.69 -2.14 -16.92
N LEU A 91 -19.57 -3.07 -17.87
CA LEU A 91 -18.29 -3.68 -18.22
C LEU A 91 -17.32 -2.66 -18.80
N SER A 92 -17.80 -1.72 -19.63
CA SER A 92 -16.97 -0.66 -20.19
C SER A 92 -16.43 0.29 -19.12
N GLU A 93 -17.29 0.78 -18.21
CA GLU A 93 -16.88 1.67 -17.12
C GLU A 93 -15.90 0.98 -16.17
N LEU A 94 -16.17 -0.28 -15.81
CA LEU A 94 -15.26 -1.05 -14.96
C LEU A 94 -13.93 -1.31 -15.65
N SER A 95 -13.90 -1.57 -16.96
CA SER A 95 -12.65 -1.74 -17.70
C SER A 95 -11.80 -0.47 -17.69
N GLU A 96 -12.43 0.71 -17.77
CA GLU A 96 -11.74 1.99 -17.68
C GLU A 96 -11.14 2.19 -16.28
N LEU A 97 -11.92 1.94 -15.22
CA LEU A 97 -11.44 2.01 -13.85
C LEU A 97 -10.30 1.03 -13.57
N GLN A 98 -10.40 -0.21 -14.06
CA GLN A 98 -9.34 -1.21 -13.96
C GLN A 98 -8.06 -0.73 -14.66
N ASN A 99 -8.17 -0.11 -15.83
CA ASN A 99 -7.02 0.46 -16.54
C ASN A 99 -6.37 1.59 -15.75
N GLN A 100 -7.16 2.50 -15.18
CA GLN A 100 -6.64 3.58 -14.33
C GLN A 100 -5.93 3.04 -13.09
N LEU A 101 -6.49 2.02 -12.43
CA LEU A 101 -5.88 1.39 -11.26
C LEU A 101 -4.56 0.71 -11.63
N LYS A 102 -4.49 -0.02 -12.75
CA LYS A 102 -3.26 -0.63 -13.28
C LYS A 102 -2.18 0.43 -13.55
N VAL A 103 -2.55 1.58 -14.13
CA VAL A 103 -1.61 2.69 -14.35
C VAL A 103 -1.10 3.24 -13.02
N LEU A 104 -1.97 3.43 -12.03
CA LEU A 104 -1.59 3.91 -10.70
C LEU A 104 -0.65 2.91 -10.01
N GLN A 105 -0.95 1.61 -10.07
CA GLN A 105 -0.10 0.56 -9.53
C GLN A 105 1.29 0.61 -10.16
N ARG A 106 1.40 0.70 -11.49
CA ARG A 106 2.69 0.84 -12.19
C ARG A 106 3.47 2.08 -11.74
N LYS A 107 2.80 3.22 -11.59
CA LYS A 107 3.43 4.46 -11.07
C LYS A 107 3.94 4.27 -9.64
N HIS A 108 3.17 3.61 -8.79
CA HIS A 108 3.55 3.33 -7.41
C HIS A 108 4.79 2.42 -7.34
N VAL A 109 4.85 1.37 -8.16
CA VAL A 109 6.03 0.49 -8.27
C VAL A 109 7.26 1.27 -8.72
N MET A 110 7.14 2.07 -9.78
CA MET A 110 8.24 2.91 -10.27
C MET A 110 8.74 3.89 -9.22
N LEU A 111 7.84 4.48 -8.43
CA LEU A 111 8.20 5.39 -7.34
C LEU A 111 8.98 4.66 -6.25
N LEU A 112 8.55 3.46 -5.87
CA LEU A 112 9.26 2.64 -4.89
C LEU A 112 10.64 2.21 -5.38
N ASP A 113 10.76 1.79 -6.63
CA ASP A 113 12.06 1.47 -7.23
C ASP A 113 12.99 2.68 -7.23
N SER A 114 12.46 3.87 -7.53
CA SER A 114 13.23 5.12 -7.46
C SER A 114 13.69 5.45 -6.04
N LEU A 115 12.83 5.25 -5.04
CA LEU A 115 13.19 5.45 -3.63
C LEU A 115 14.26 4.46 -3.16
N ARG A 116 14.22 3.21 -3.63
CA ARG A 116 15.25 2.20 -3.30
C ARG A 116 16.63 2.55 -3.86
N GLN A 117 16.71 3.32 -4.96
CA GLN A 117 18.00 3.81 -5.47
C GLN A 117 18.58 4.97 -4.65
N LEU A 118 17.77 5.59 -3.78
CA LEU A 118 18.17 6.69 -2.91
C LEU A 118 18.54 6.26 -1.48
N GLU A 119 18.20 5.03 -1.09
CA GLU A 119 18.61 4.41 0.19
C GLU A 119 20.02 3.82 0.11
#